data_AF-A0A2S9FTM5-F1
#
_entry.id   AF-A0A2S9FTM5-F1
#
_cell.length_a   1.000
_cell.length_b   1.000
_cell.length_c   1.000
_cell.angle_alpha   90.00
_cell.angle_beta   90.00
_cell.angle_gamma   90.00
#
_symmetry.space_group_name_H-M   'P 1'
#
loop_
_entity.id
_entity.type
_entity.pdbx_description
1 polymer ?
#
loop_
_entity_poly.entity_id
_entity_poly.type
_entity_poly.pdbx_seq_one_letter_code
_entity_poly.pdbx_strand_id
1 'polypeptide(L)'
;VTFLSSTGPKLAGLIDRPEGEVRGWGVFAHGFTLGKDSPAASRICKQLAAEGIGMLRFDNLGLGHSEGDWGDGSFSHKVEDTVRAVEFM
;
A
#
# COMPACT_ATOMS: atom_id res chain seq x y z
N VAL A 1 -4.90 7.31 -4.08
CA VAL A 1 -6.13 6.85 -3.40
C VAL A 1 -5.93 6.96 -1.90
N THR A 2 -7.01 6.96 -1.12
CA THR A 2 -6.92 6.99 0.35
C THR A 2 -7.98 6.08 0.96
N PHE A 3 -7.64 5.41 2.06
CA PHE A 3 -8.54 4.54 2.83
C PHE A 3 -8.23 4.67 4.32
N LEU A 4 -9.11 4.19 5.20
CA LEU A 4 -8.92 4.32 6.64
C LEU A 4 -8.02 3.21 7.19
N SER A 5 -7.09 3.58 8.05
CA SER A 5 -6.37 2.68 8.94
C SER A 5 -7.36 1.94 9.85
N SER A 6 -6.90 0.79 10.37
CA SER A 6 -7.48 0.07 11.50
C SER A 6 -7.81 0.97 12.69
N THR A 7 -7.04 2.04 12.89
CA THR A 7 -7.17 2.99 14.01
C THR A 7 -7.91 4.28 13.64
N GLY A 8 -8.29 4.47 12.37
CA GLY A 8 -9.07 5.63 11.91
C GLY A 8 -8.36 6.62 10.97
N PRO A 9 -7.07 6.98 11.14
CA PRO A 9 -6.37 7.91 10.24
C PRO A 9 -6.35 7.44 8.78
N LYS A 10 -6.27 8.37 7.83
CA LYS A 10 -6.21 8.02 6.40
C LYS A 10 -4.83 7.55 5.99
N LEU A 11 -4.80 6.42 5.30
CA LEU A 11 -3.62 5.86 4.67
C LEU A 11 -3.56 6.25 3.19
N ALA A 12 -2.39 6.69 2.74
CA ALA A 12 -2.15 7.10 1.36
C ALA A 12 -1.73 5.91 0.50
N GLY A 13 -2.52 5.62 -0.53
CA GLY A 13 -2.25 4.56 -1.50
C GLY A 13 -2.00 5.08 -2.93
N LEU A 14 -1.31 4.27 -3.73
CA LEU A 14 -1.13 4.45 -5.17
C LEU A 14 -1.49 3.14 -5.88
N ILE A 15 -2.26 3.24 -6.96
CA ILE A 15 -2.65 2.10 -7.80
C ILE A 15 -1.83 2.14 -9.09
N ASP A 16 -1.06 1.08 -9.32
CA ASP A 16 -0.47 0.76 -10.62
C ASP A 16 -1.48 -0.14 -11.35
N ARG A 17 -2.14 0.39 -12.39
CA ARG A 17 -3.22 -0.32 -13.11
C ARG A 17 -2.64 -1.39 -14.04
N PRO A 18 -3.27 -2.58 -14.13
CA PRO A 18 -2.80 -3.62 -15.02
C PRO A 18 -2.91 -3.17 -16.48
N GLU A 19 -1.92 -3.53 -17.28
CA GLU A 19 -1.93 -3.36 -18.73
C GLU A 19 -2.36 -4.67 -19.42
N GLY A 20 -3.09 -4.56 -20.53
CA GLY A 20 -3.55 -5.74 -21.27
C GLY A 20 -4.62 -6.55 -20.55
N GLU A 21 -4.53 -7.88 -20.63
CA GLU A 21 -5.46 -8.81 -19.97
C GLU A 21 -5.27 -8.79 -18.45
N VAL A 22 -6.35 -8.59 -17.70
CA VAL A 22 -6.30 -8.56 -16.24
C VAL A 22 -6.16 -9.98 -15.70
N ARG A 23 -4.96 -10.30 -15.19
CA ARG A 23 -4.60 -11.60 -14.60
C ARG A 23 -4.83 -11.65 -13.09
N GLY A 24 -4.94 -10.50 -12.43
CA GLY A 24 -5.20 -10.43 -11.00
C GLY A 24 -4.89 -9.08 -10.38
N TRP A 25 -4.96 -9.04 -9.04
CA TRP A 25 -4.66 -7.86 -8.23
C TRP A 25 -3.83 -8.25 -6.99
N GLY A 26 -3.03 -7.32 -6.50
CA GLY A 26 -2.22 -7.51 -5.29
C GLY A 26 -2.03 -6.23 -4.49
N VAL A 27 -1.70 -6.39 -3.22
CA VAL A 27 -1.31 -5.31 -2.31
C VAL A 27 0.17 -5.46 -1.95
N PHE A 28 0.93 -4.38 -2.02
CA PHE A 28 2.32 -4.32 -1.61
C PHE A 28 2.45 -3.61 -0.26
N ALA A 29 2.83 -4.37 0.78
CA ALA A 29 3.16 -3.86 2.10
C ALA A 29 4.70 -3.69 2.23
N HIS A 30 5.17 -2.45 2.37
CA HIS A 30 6.61 -2.16 2.45
C HIS A 30 7.21 -2.44 3.83
N GLY A 31 8.55 -2.47 3.94
CA GLY A 31 9.28 -2.69 5.19
C GLY A 31 9.30 -1.51 6.18
N PHE A 32 9.95 -1.69 7.33
CA PHE A 32 10.11 -0.66 8.37
C PHE A 32 10.90 0.55 7.85
N THR A 33 10.47 1.78 8.19
CA THR A 33 11.03 3.08 7.73
C THR A 33 11.00 3.36 6.23
N LEU A 34 10.53 2.42 5.40
CA LEU A 34 10.34 2.64 3.97
C LEU A 34 9.02 3.36 3.71
N GLY A 35 8.66 3.51 2.44
CA GLY A 35 7.36 3.99 2.00
C GLY A 35 6.93 3.31 0.71
N LYS A 36 5.69 3.56 0.30
CA LYS A 36 5.11 3.07 -0.95
C LYS A 36 6.00 3.38 -2.13
N ASP A 37 6.65 4.55 -2.14
CA ASP A 37 7.51 5.05 -3.23
C ASP A 37 8.95 4.56 -3.22
N SER A 38 9.33 3.66 -2.31
CA SER A 38 10.67 3.07 -2.35
C SER A 38 10.96 2.44 -3.74
N PRO A 39 12.20 2.52 -4.25
CA PRO A 39 12.54 2.01 -5.58
C PRO A 39 12.17 0.54 -5.78
N ALA A 40 12.31 -0.28 -4.74
CA ALA A 40 11.92 -1.69 -4.78
C ALA A 40 10.40 -1.86 -4.95
N ALA A 41 9.59 -1.20 -4.11
CA ALA A 41 8.13 -1.26 -4.19
C ALA A 41 7.61 -0.76 -5.55
N SER A 42 8.13 0.39 -6.00
CA SER A 42 7.74 1.00 -7.28
C SER A 42 8.07 0.10 -8.48
N ARG A 43 9.29 -0.45 -8.54
CA ARG A 43 9.70 -1.30 -9.67
C ARG A 43 8.93 -2.62 -9.71
N ILE A 44 8.76 -3.29 -8.57
CA ILE A 44 8.03 -4.55 -8.50
C ILE A 44 6.57 -4.35 -8.93
N CYS A 45 5.89 -3.34 -8.38
CA CYS A 45 4.47 -3.15 -8.66
C CYS A 45 4.20 -2.73 -10.11
N LYS A 46 5.04 -1.85 -10.66
CA LYS A 46 4.92 -1.44 -12.07
C LYS A 46 5.19 -2.60 -13.03
N GLN A 47 6.16 -3.45 -12.73
CA GLN A 47 6.43 -4.62 -13.57
C GLN A 47 5.28 -5.61 -13.52
N LEU A 48 4.74 -5.90 -12.34
CA LEU A 48 3.55 -6.75 -12.20
C LEU A 48 2.34 -6.17 -12.94
N ALA A 49 2.13 -4.85 -12.87
CA ALA A 49 1.08 -4.14 -13.59
C ALA A 49 1.25 -4.24 -15.11
N ALA A 50 2.47 -4.07 -15.63
CA ALA A 50 2.79 -4.27 -17.04
C ALA A 50 2.54 -5.72 -17.50
N GLU A 51 2.62 -6.69 -16.59
CA GLU A 51 2.32 -8.11 -16.84
C GLU A 51 0.85 -8.47 -16.58
N GLY A 52 -0.05 -7.50 -16.38
CA GLY A 52 -1.49 -7.71 -16.22
C GLY A 52 -1.97 -7.90 -14.78
N ILE A 53 -1.13 -7.68 -13.77
CA ILE A 53 -1.49 -7.78 -12.35
C ILE A 53 -1.55 -6.39 -11.72
N GLY A 54 -2.75 -5.90 -11.41
CA GLY A 54 -2.94 -4.59 -10.80
C GLY A 54 -2.39 -4.54 -9.38
N MET A 55 -1.75 -3.44 -8.98
CA MET A 55 -1.09 -3.36 -7.67
C MET A 55 -1.51 -2.12 -6.90
N LEU A 56 -1.90 -2.29 -5.64
CA LEU A 56 -1.99 -1.22 -4.66
C LEU A 56 -0.74 -1.20 -3.79
N ARG A 57 -0.08 -0.05 -3.72
CA ARG A 57 0.99 0.28 -2.76
C ARG A 57 0.45 1.30 -1.78
N PHE A 58 0.76 1.20 -0.49
CA PHE A 58 0.32 2.20 0.48
C PHE A 58 1.42 2.53 1.50
N ASP A 59 1.37 3.72 2.07
CA ASP A 59 2.23 4.11 3.19
C ASP A 59 1.57 3.65 4.51
N ASN A 60 2.32 2.99 5.42
CA ASN A 60 1.76 2.65 6.74
C ASN A 60 1.44 3.92 7.55
N LEU A 61 0.65 3.76 8.62
CA LEU A 61 0.33 4.83 9.57
C LEU A 61 1.59 5.61 10.02
N GLY A 62 1.51 6.94 9.98
CA GLY A 62 2.60 7.84 10.36
C GLY A 62 3.79 7.90 9.41
N LEU A 63 3.69 7.30 8.21
CA LEU A 63 4.75 7.28 7.20
C LEU A 63 4.33 7.97 5.91
N GLY A 64 5.31 8.56 5.23
CA GLY A 64 5.15 9.09 3.88
C GLY A 64 4.02 10.12 3.83
N HIS A 65 2.96 9.79 3.10
CA HIS A 65 1.78 10.64 2.94
C HIS A 65 0.56 10.16 3.74
N SER A 66 0.69 9.12 4.56
CA SER A 66 -0.36 8.68 5.48
C SER A 66 -0.44 9.61 6.69
N GLU A 67 -1.65 9.78 7.21
CA GLU A 67 -1.91 10.52 8.45
C GLU A 67 -1.33 9.79 9.68
N GLY A 68 -1.35 10.46 10.84
CA GLY A 68 -0.78 9.97 12.10
C GLY A 68 0.69 10.35 12.28
N ASP A 69 1.23 10.03 13.45
CA ASP A 69 2.64 10.23 13.80
C ASP A 69 3.40 8.90 13.81
N TRP A 70 4.73 8.97 13.63
CA TRP A 70 5.61 7.79 13.62
C TRP A 70 5.41 6.85 14.83
N GLY A 71 5.07 7.42 16.00
CA GLY A 71 4.86 6.68 17.24
C GLY A 71 3.48 6.02 17.38
N ASP A 72 2.52 6.34 16.51
CA ASP A 72 1.14 5.81 16.61
C ASP A 72 1.03 4.38 16.05
N GLY A 73 1.99 3.99 15.22
CA GLY A 73 2.05 2.67 14.60
C GLY A 73 2.58 1.58 15.53
N SER A 74 2.06 0.37 15.35
CA SER A 74 2.63 -0.87 15.87
C SER A 74 2.71 -1.91 14.76
N PHE A 75 3.43 -3.01 14.99
CA PHE A 75 3.42 -4.11 14.02
C PHE A 75 2.01 -4.70 13.83
N SER A 76 1.20 -4.79 14.90
CA SER A 76 -0.18 -5.24 14.82
C SER A 76 -1.05 -4.29 13.99
N HIS A 77 -0.94 -2.97 14.22
CA HIS A 77 -1.64 -1.98 13.39
C HIS A 77 -1.26 -2.12 11.92
N LYS A 78 0.02 -2.37 11.61
CA LYS A 78 0.48 -2.60 10.24
C LYS A 78 -0.14 -3.84 9.59
N VAL A 79 -0.26 -4.94 10.34
CA VAL A 79 -0.93 -6.16 9.85
C VAL A 79 -2.40 -5.87 9.57
N GLU A 80 -3.09 -5.22 10.50
CA GLU A 80 -4.51 -4.86 10.35
C GLU A 80 -4.73 -3.85 9.21
N ASP A 81 -3.85 -2.87 9.06
CA ASP A 81 -3.87 -1.89 7.96
C ASP A 81 -3.64 -2.56 6.60
N THR A 82 -2.87 -3.65 6.55
CA THR A 82 -2.72 -4.44 5.32
C THR A 82 -4.04 -5.13 4.96
N VAL A 83 -4.81 -5.59 5.95
CA VAL A 83 -6.17 -6.12 5.70
C VAL A 83 -7.08 -5.00 5.20
N ARG A 84 -7.04 -3.79 5.80
CA ARG A 84 -7.81 -2.63 5.32
C ARG A 84 -7.45 -2.24 3.88
N ALA A 85 -6.18 -2.36 3.50
CA ALA A 85 -5.73 -2.10 2.14
C ALA A 85 -6.31 -3.12 1.15
N VAL A 86 -6.42 -4.39 1.54
CA VAL A 86 -7.06 -5.44 0.73
C VAL A 86 -8.56 -5.23 0.62
N GLU A 87 -9.25 -4.87 1.72
CA GLU A 87 -10.69 -4.57 1.72
C GLU A 87 -11.06 -3.33 0.90
N PHE A 88 -10.13 -2.39 0.74
CA PHE A 88 -10.30 -1.21 -0.10
C PHE A 88 -10.27 -1.53 -1.61
N MET A 89 -9.58 -2.61 -2.02
CA MET A 89 -9.50 -3.01 -3.44
C MET A 89 -10.72 -3.81 -3.87
#